data_AF-A4QMP7-F1
#
_entry.id   AF-A4QMP7-F1
#
_cell.length_a   1.000
_cell.length_b   1.000
_cell.length_c   1.000
_cell.angle_alpha   90.00
_cell.angle_beta   90.00
_cell.angle_gamma   90.00
#
_symmetry.space_group_name_H-M   'P 1'
#
loop_
_entity.id
_entity.type
_entity.pdbx_description
1 polymer ?
#
loop_
_entity_poly.entity_id
_entity_poly.type
_entity_poly.pdbx_seq_one_letter_code
_entity_poly.pdbx_strand_id
1 'polypeptide(L)'
;RDGMNTTSLEYIMCQQENHGPLILSEFTGMAGSLGTAIMVNPWDYDGVAKTINDALSLPAEEKKAKHMQLYKHVTVHTAQFWAKSFTKELVASLNNHNQSSITPYLDMDYLQKKYKSAKKRLLLFDYDGTLTPIVRTPSAAVPPPRMLEALDELTNDPNNTTWVVSGRDSTTLENWLGSVKKLGFSAEHGSFLKNPDGDKWINLTEDIDMSWKNDVLEIFTYYTERT
;
A
#
# COMPACT_ATOMS: atom_id res chain seq x y z
N ARG A 1 -3.77 -6.10 -20.56
CA ARG A 1 -4.86 -6.39 -19.60
C ARG A 1 -6.18 -6.22 -20.33
N ASP A 2 -6.96 -7.27 -20.41
CA ASP A 2 -8.29 -7.25 -21.02
C ASP A 2 -9.28 -6.62 -20.01
N GLY A 3 -9.95 -5.52 -20.39
CA GLY A 3 -10.65 -4.65 -19.44
C GLY A 3 -11.86 -5.32 -18.80
N MET A 4 -12.75 -5.90 -19.62
CA MET A 4 -13.92 -6.66 -19.18
C MET A 4 -14.07 -7.85 -20.12
N ASN A 5 -13.51 -9.00 -19.74
CA ASN A 5 -13.62 -10.22 -20.53
C ASN A 5 -15.02 -10.84 -20.31
N THR A 6 -15.93 -10.63 -21.25
CA THR A 6 -17.30 -11.18 -21.19
C THR A 6 -17.37 -12.65 -21.58
N THR A 7 -16.33 -13.18 -22.23
CA THR A 7 -16.25 -14.58 -22.67
C THR A 7 -16.44 -15.56 -21.51
N SER A 8 -15.94 -15.22 -20.32
CA SER A 8 -16.16 -16.02 -19.11
C SER A 8 -17.64 -16.05 -18.68
N LEU A 9 -18.35 -14.94 -18.85
CA LEU A 9 -19.79 -14.85 -18.55
C LEU A 9 -20.61 -15.63 -19.58
N GLU A 10 -20.28 -15.49 -20.87
CA GLU A 10 -20.90 -16.21 -21.98
C GLU A 10 -20.72 -17.72 -21.83
N TYR A 11 -19.51 -18.17 -21.46
CA TYR A 11 -19.23 -19.57 -21.17
C TYR A 11 -20.16 -20.09 -20.06
N ILE A 12 -20.30 -19.37 -18.95
CA ILE A 12 -21.22 -19.76 -17.88
C ILE A 12 -22.66 -19.87 -18.40
N MET A 13 -23.13 -18.92 -19.21
CA MET A 13 -24.49 -18.98 -19.77
C MET A 13 -24.70 -20.20 -20.69
N CYS A 14 -23.69 -20.55 -21.49
CA CYS A 14 -23.74 -21.71 -22.39
C CYS A 14 -23.61 -23.07 -21.67
N GLN A 15 -23.16 -23.09 -20.41
CA GLN A 15 -22.92 -24.33 -19.65
C GLN A 15 -24.11 -24.78 -18.80
N GLN A 16 -25.31 -24.21 -19.00
CA GLN A 16 -26.48 -24.48 -18.16
C GLN A 16 -26.89 -25.97 -18.10
N GLU A 17 -26.61 -26.73 -19.16
CA GLU A 17 -26.93 -28.17 -19.21
C GLU A 17 -25.74 -29.05 -18.76
N ASN A 18 -24.53 -28.67 -19.15
CA ASN A 18 -23.32 -29.49 -18.99
C ASN A 18 -22.55 -29.21 -17.69
N HIS A 19 -22.79 -28.06 -17.06
CA HIS A 19 -22.16 -27.61 -15.80
C HIS A 19 -20.62 -27.59 -15.86
N GLY A 20 -20.05 -27.27 -17.03
CA GLY A 20 -18.60 -27.20 -17.23
C GLY A 20 -17.91 -26.27 -16.22
N PRO A 21 -16.85 -26.74 -15.52
CA PRO A 21 -16.07 -25.89 -14.63
C PRO A 21 -15.40 -24.75 -15.39
N LEU A 22 -15.45 -23.55 -14.80
CA LEU A 22 -14.76 -22.38 -15.32
C LEU A 22 -13.40 -22.23 -14.64
N ILE A 23 -12.33 -22.22 -15.44
CA ILE A 23 -10.96 -21.91 -15.01
C ILE A 23 -10.61 -20.50 -15.48
N LEU A 24 -10.13 -19.65 -14.58
CA LEU A 24 -9.76 -18.26 -14.88
C LEU A 24 -8.35 -17.94 -14.41
N SER A 25 -7.63 -17.17 -15.21
CA SER A 25 -6.41 -16.52 -14.74
C SER A 25 -6.74 -15.46 -13.70
N GLU A 26 -5.95 -15.40 -12.64
CA GLU A 26 -6.01 -14.35 -11.61
C GLU A 26 -5.82 -12.93 -12.15
N PHE A 27 -5.23 -12.81 -13.34
CA PHE A 27 -5.01 -11.53 -14.01
C PHE A 27 -6.16 -11.09 -14.92
N THR A 28 -7.24 -11.88 -15.00
CA THR A 28 -8.44 -11.51 -15.77
C THR A 28 -9.29 -10.49 -15.01
N GLY A 29 -9.92 -9.55 -15.73
CA GLY A 29 -10.77 -8.53 -15.12
C GLY A 29 -11.99 -9.09 -14.37
N MET A 30 -12.35 -10.35 -14.61
CA MET A 30 -13.48 -11.04 -13.97
C MET A 30 -13.09 -11.91 -12.77
N ALA A 31 -11.78 -12.10 -12.51
CA ALA A 31 -11.26 -12.90 -11.41
C ALA A 31 -11.87 -12.52 -10.05
N GLY A 32 -11.99 -11.22 -9.77
CA GLY A 32 -12.57 -10.71 -8.53
C GLY A 32 -14.10 -10.78 -8.46
N SER A 33 -14.78 -11.00 -9.58
CA SER A 33 -16.25 -11.04 -9.66
C SER A 33 -16.80 -12.46 -9.61
N LEU A 34 -16.06 -13.44 -10.16
CA LEU A 34 -16.49 -14.83 -10.27
C LEU A 34 -15.84 -15.71 -9.18
N GLY A 35 -16.17 -15.46 -7.91
CA GLY A 35 -15.48 -16.08 -6.76
C GLY A 35 -15.52 -17.61 -6.67
N THR A 36 -16.41 -18.29 -7.40
CA THR A 36 -16.49 -19.76 -7.45
C THR A 36 -15.69 -20.35 -8.62
N ALA A 37 -15.16 -19.52 -9.52
CA ALA A 37 -14.30 -19.96 -10.61
C ALA A 37 -12.99 -20.53 -10.05
N ILE A 38 -12.42 -21.50 -10.75
CA ILE A 38 -11.15 -22.10 -10.37
C ILE A 38 -10.04 -21.17 -10.85
N MET A 39 -9.32 -20.56 -9.90
CA MET A 39 -8.28 -19.58 -10.20
C MET A 39 -6.95 -20.27 -10.51
N VAL A 40 -6.26 -19.79 -11.55
CA VAL A 40 -4.91 -20.23 -11.90
C VAL A 40 -3.98 -19.05 -12.09
N ASN A 41 -2.71 -19.25 -11.75
CA ASN A 41 -1.64 -18.41 -12.25
C ASN A 41 -1.23 -18.95 -13.64
N PRO A 42 -1.47 -18.22 -14.74
CA PRO A 42 -1.16 -18.70 -16.10
C PRO A 42 0.33 -18.92 -16.36
N TRP A 43 1.22 -18.44 -15.49
CA TRP A 43 2.66 -18.63 -15.59
C TRP A 43 3.17 -19.89 -14.89
N ASP A 44 2.31 -20.55 -14.11
CA ASP A 44 2.59 -21.84 -13.47
C ASP A 44 2.01 -22.97 -14.33
N TYR A 45 2.79 -23.44 -15.31
CA TYR A 45 2.34 -24.44 -16.28
C TYR A 45 1.93 -25.76 -15.61
N ASP A 46 2.67 -26.21 -14.61
CA ASP A 46 2.37 -27.44 -13.86
C ASP A 46 1.09 -27.26 -13.05
N GLY A 47 0.92 -26.10 -12.39
CA GLY A 47 -0.30 -25.74 -11.69
C GLY A 47 -1.52 -25.67 -12.59
N VAL A 48 -1.40 -25.08 -13.78
CA VAL A 48 -2.47 -25.04 -14.79
C VAL A 48 -2.84 -26.44 -15.27
N ALA A 49 -1.86 -27.28 -15.61
CA ALA A 49 -2.10 -28.64 -16.08
C ALA A 49 -2.81 -29.48 -15.02
N LYS A 50 -2.35 -29.40 -13.77
CA LYS A 50 -3.01 -30.04 -12.62
C LYS A 50 -4.44 -29.54 -12.45
N THR A 51 -4.64 -28.23 -12.50
CA THR A 51 -5.96 -27.62 -12.32
C THR A 51 -6.95 -28.05 -13.40
N ILE A 52 -6.51 -28.18 -14.66
CA ILE A 52 -7.34 -28.71 -15.75
C ILE A 52 -7.73 -30.17 -15.46
N ASN A 53 -6.78 -31.01 -15.06
CA ASN A 53 -7.04 -32.40 -14.69
C ASN A 53 -8.04 -32.51 -13.54
N ASP A 54 -7.85 -31.72 -12.49
CA ASP A 54 -8.69 -31.72 -11.29
C ASP A 54 -10.11 -31.24 -11.64
N ALA A 55 -10.24 -30.17 -12.44
CA ALA A 55 -11.51 -29.66 -12.92
C ALA A 55 -12.29 -30.71 -13.74
N LEU A 56 -11.60 -31.43 -14.63
CA LEU A 56 -12.21 -32.51 -15.40
C LEU A 56 -12.66 -33.67 -14.52
N SER A 57 -11.93 -33.95 -13.44
CA SER A 57 -12.19 -35.05 -12.50
C SER A 57 -13.24 -34.73 -11.43
N LEU A 58 -13.73 -33.49 -11.34
CA LEU A 58 -14.73 -33.10 -10.35
C LEU A 58 -16.02 -33.95 -10.45
N PRO A 59 -16.61 -34.37 -9.30
CA PRO A 59 -17.90 -35.03 -9.28
C PRO A 59 -19.00 -34.16 -9.89
N ALA A 60 -19.99 -34.79 -10.54
CA ALA A 60 -21.08 -34.09 -11.22
C ALA A 60 -21.86 -33.13 -10.30
N GLU A 61 -22.10 -33.53 -9.05
CA GLU A 61 -22.77 -32.69 -8.05
C GLU A 61 -21.98 -31.43 -7.71
N GLU A 62 -20.64 -31.53 -7.62
CA GLU A 62 -19.78 -30.39 -7.34
C GLU A 62 -19.69 -29.45 -8.54
N LYS A 63 -19.59 -30.00 -9.76
CA LYS A 63 -19.65 -29.23 -11.01
C LYS A 63 -20.95 -28.42 -11.09
N LYS A 64 -22.08 -29.08 -10.80
CA LYS A 64 -23.40 -28.45 -10.78
C LYS A 64 -23.49 -27.36 -9.71
N ALA A 65 -23.03 -27.62 -8.49
CA ALA A 65 -23.05 -26.64 -7.40
C ALA A 65 -22.23 -25.39 -7.74
N LYS A 66 -20.99 -25.57 -8.24
CA LYS A 66 -20.12 -24.47 -8.68
C LYS A 66 -20.75 -23.69 -9.83
N HIS A 67 -21.29 -24.39 -10.82
CA HIS A 67 -21.98 -23.76 -11.95
C HIS A 67 -23.19 -22.94 -11.50
N MET A 68 -24.06 -23.46 -10.62
CA MET A 68 -25.24 -22.73 -10.16
C MET A 68 -24.89 -21.42 -9.44
N GLN A 69 -23.79 -21.40 -8.66
CA GLN A 69 -23.32 -20.19 -8.01
C GLN A 69 -22.86 -19.15 -9.04
N LEU A 70 -22.05 -19.58 -10.02
CA LEU A 70 -21.60 -18.72 -11.12
C LEU A 70 -22.78 -18.22 -11.96
N TYR A 71 -23.70 -19.10 -12.34
CA TYR A 71 -24.89 -18.77 -13.14
C TYR A 71 -25.78 -17.75 -12.43
N LYS A 72 -26.04 -17.94 -11.13
CA LYS A 72 -26.76 -16.97 -10.30
C LYS A 72 -26.06 -15.60 -10.30
N HIS A 73 -24.73 -15.59 -10.19
CA HIS A 73 -23.97 -14.34 -10.24
C HIS A 73 -24.14 -13.63 -11.59
N VAL A 74 -23.93 -14.35 -12.71
CA VAL A 74 -24.03 -13.77 -14.06
C VAL A 74 -25.45 -13.27 -14.38
N THR A 75 -26.48 -13.99 -13.96
CA THR A 75 -27.88 -13.62 -14.24
C THR A 75 -28.40 -12.45 -13.39
N VAL A 76 -27.88 -12.27 -12.17
CA VAL A 76 -28.24 -11.14 -11.30
C VAL A 76 -27.49 -9.86 -11.69
N HIS A 77 -26.25 -9.96 -12.14
CA HIS A 77 -25.38 -8.82 -12.42
C HIS A 77 -25.45 -8.42 -13.90
N THR A 78 -26.59 -7.87 -14.31
CA THR A 78 -26.82 -7.40 -15.69
C THR A 78 -26.02 -6.14 -16.02
N ALA A 79 -25.96 -5.77 -17.31
CA ALA A 79 -25.37 -4.50 -17.74
C ALA A 79 -25.99 -3.28 -17.00
N GLN A 80 -27.30 -3.31 -16.74
CA GLN A 80 -27.98 -2.26 -15.97
C GLN A 80 -27.53 -2.25 -14.50
N PHE A 81 -27.31 -3.42 -13.90
CA PHE A 81 -26.75 -3.50 -12.55
C PHE A 81 -25.37 -2.85 -12.49
N TRP A 82 -24.46 -3.20 -13.41
CA TRP A 82 -23.11 -2.63 -13.45
C TRP A 82 -23.12 -1.13 -13.70
N ALA A 83 -23.96 -0.63 -14.62
CA ALA A 83 -24.12 0.79 -14.87
C ALA A 83 -24.63 1.55 -13.64
N LYS A 84 -25.60 0.98 -12.92
CA LYS A 84 -26.13 1.55 -11.67
C LYS A 84 -25.10 1.55 -10.54
N SER A 85 -24.32 0.47 -10.40
CA SER A 85 -23.26 0.37 -9.40
C SER A 85 -22.15 1.38 -9.68
N PHE A 86 -21.69 1.49 -10.93
CA PHE A 86 -20.69 2.46 -11.34
C PHE A 86 -21.15 3.90 -11.09
N THR A 87 -22.36 4.25 -11.50
CA THR A 87 -22.90 5.61 -11.27
C THR A 87 -23.07 5.92 -9.78
N LYS A 88 -23.51 4.95 -8.97
CA LYS A 88 -23.60 5.10 -7.52
C LYS A 88 -22.23 5.37 -6.89
N GLU A 89 -21.21 4.61 -7.29
CA GLU A 89 -19.84 4.77 -6.78
C GLU A 89 -19.21 6.08 -7.24
N LEU A 90 -19.44 6.48 -8.50
CA LEU A 90 -19.03 7.78 -9.01
C LEU A 90 -19.65 8.93 -8.22
N VAL A 91 -20.95 8.88 -7.94
CA VAL A 91 -21.65 9.89 -7.13
C VAL A 91 -21.12 9.90 -5.68
N ALA A 92 -20.87 8.72 -5.09
CA ALA A 92 -20.26 8.64 -3.76
C ALA A 92 -18.85 9.26 -3.74
N SER A 93 -18.03 8.99 -4.76
CA SER A 93 -16.70 9.59 -4.92
C SER A 93 -16.76 11.11 -5.09
N LEU A 94 -17.70 11.61 -5.89
CA LEU A 94 -17.94 13.06 -6.05
C LEU A 94 -18.39 13.72 -4.74
N ASN A 95 -19.24 13.07 -3.95
CA ASN A 95 -19.64 13.57 -2.64
C ASN A 95 -18.46 13.60 -1.65
N ASN A 96 -17.55 12.64 -1.75
CA ASN A 96 -16.32 12.60 -0.95
C ASN A 96 -15.27 13.62 -1.43
N HIS A 97 -15.31 14.07 -2.69
CA HIS A 97 -14.41 15.10 -3.22
C HIS A 97 -14.60 16.50 -2.61
N ASN A 98 -15.71 16.75 -1.89
CA ASN A 98 -15.89 17.99 -1.14
C ASN A 98 -15.04 18.06 0.15
N GLN A 99 -14.32 17.00 0.54
CA GLN A 99 -13.35 17.04 1.64
C GLN A 99 -11.90 17.29 1.18
N SER A 100 -11.60 17.09 -0.10
CA SER A 100 -10.33 17.54 -0.68
C SER A 100 -10.44 19.00 -1.07
N SER A 101 -10.61 19.89 -0.09
CA SER A 101 -10.25 21.30 -0.29
C SER A 101 -8.80 21.34 -0.75
N ILE A 102 -8.52 22.01 -1.87
CA ILE A 102 -7.14 22.34 -2.27
C ILE A 102 -6.47 22.96 -1.05
N THR A 103 -5.50 22.27 -0.47
CA THR A 103 -4.73 22.81 0.65
C THR A 103 -4.03 24.07 0.14
N PRO A 104 -4.34 25.26 0.68
CA PRO A 104 -3.67 26.48 0.24
C PRO A 104 -2.18 26.36 0.53
N TYR A 105 -1.36 27.10 -0.23
CA TYR A 105 0.07 27.19 0.06
C TYR A 105 0.31 27.71 1.48
N LEU A 106 1.41 27.28 2.09
CA LEU A 106 1.80 27.69 3.42
C LEU A 106 2.06 29.21 3.44
N ASP A 107 1.31 29.93 4.27
CA ASP A 107 1.51 31.36 4.51
C ASP A 107 2.81 31.55 5.32
N MET A 108 3.87 31.94 4.61
CA MET A 108 5.19 32.13 5.18
C MET A 108 5.25 33.30 6.16
N ASP A 109 4.47 34.36 5.95
CA ASP A 109 4.45 35.53 6.84
C ASP A 109 3.79 35.17 8.17
N TYR A 110 2.67 34.44 8.11
CA TYR A 110 2.00 33.92 9.28
C TYR A 110 2.91 32.95 10.06
N LEU A 111 3.55 32.00 9.36
CA LEU A 111 4.47 31.04 9.98
C LEU A 111 5.62 31.76 10.68
N GLN A 112 6.30 32.71 10.01
CA GLN A 112 7.41 33.46 10.60
C GLN A 112 6.98 34.26 11.82
N LYS A 113 5.82 34.91 11.78
CA LYS A 113 5.28 35.65 12.92
C LYS A 113 5.02 34.73 14.11
N LYS A 114 4.41 33.57 13.87
CA LYS A 114 4.14 32.57 14.91
C LYS A 114 5.42 31.98 15.47
N TYR A 115 6.36 31.61 14.60
CA TYR A 115 7.67 31.08 14.97
C TYR A 115 8.44 32.05 15.87
N LYS A 116 8.51 33.33 15.51
CA LYS A 116 9.20 34.35 16.33
C LYS A 116 8.53 34.61 17.68
N SER A 117 7.19 34.50 17.76
CA SER A 117 6.44 34.74 18.99
C SER A 117 6.43 33.55 19.97
N ALA A 118 6.69 32.34 19.48
CA ALA A 118 6.59 31.11 20.25
C ALA A 118 7.82 30.92 21.16
N LYS A 119 7.57 30.59 22.43
CA LYS A 119 8.62 30.33 23.43
C LYS A 119 9.10 28.88 23.45
N LYS A 120 8.32 27.96 22.89
CA LYS A 120 8.63 26.54 22.72
C LYS A 120 8.08 26.10 21.37
N ARG A 121 8.92 25.48 20.56
CA ARG A 121 8.62 25.11 19.17
C ARG A 121 8.97 23.65 18.96
N LEU A 122 7.99 22.86 18.56
CA LEU A 122 8.19 21.48 18.13
C LEU A 122 8.20 21.47 16.60
N LEU A 123 9.31 21.01 16.02
CA LEU A 123 9.51 20.94 14.58
C LEU A 123 9.64 19.46 14.19
N LEU A 124 8.69 18.96 13.41
CA LEU A 124 8.65 17.57 12.97
C LEU A 124 8.81 17.54 11.46
N PHE A 125 9.87 16.88 10.99
CA PHE A 125 10.17 16.77 9.58
C PHE A 125 10.09 15.31 9.15
N ASP A 126 9.29 15.04 8.12
CA ASP A 126 9.49 13.83 7.33
C ASP A 126 10.79 13.94 6.52
N TYR A 127 11.36 12.81 6.10
CA TYR A 127 12.65 12.79 5.39
C TYR A 127 12.48 12.64 3.87
N ASP A 128 12.06 11.47 3.40
CA ASP A 128 11.99 11.15 1.98
C ASP A 128 10.78 11.83 1.30
N GLY A 129 11.04 12.65 0.29
CA GLY A 129 10.02 13.45 -0.38
C GLY A 129 9.70 14.77 0.33
N THR A 130 10.26 15.01 1.52
CA THR A 130 10.06 16.23 2.30
C THR A 130 11.35 17.04 2.43
N LEU A 131 12.38 16.48 3.08
CA LEU A 131 13.69 17.12 3.23
C LEU A 131 14.64 16.79 2.07
N THR A 132 14.49 15.61 1.47
CA THR A 132 15.22 15.16 0.29
C THR A 132 14.25 14.72 -0.81
N PRO A 133 14.52 14.96 -2.10
CA PRO A 133 13.64 14.52 -3.18
C PRO A 133 13.47 13.00 -3.20
N ILE A 134 12.33 12.52 -3.71
CA ILE A 134 12.12 11.10 -3.95
C ILE A 134 13.07 10.65 -5.08
N VAL A 135 13.95 9.69 -4.76
CA VAL A 135 14.89 9.09 -5.70
C VAL A 135 14.55 7.62 -5.95
N ARG A 136 14.88 7.11 -7.14
CA ARG A 136 14.61 5.70 -7.50
C ARG A 136 15.40 4.71 -6.66
N THR A 137 16.62 5.07 -6.25
CA THR A 137 17.48 4.23 -5.43
C THR A 137 17.53 4.81 -4.03
N PRO A 138 17.00 4.12 -3.00
CA PRO A 138 16.92 4.66 -1.64
C PRO A 138 18.25 5.11 -1.05
N SER A 139 19.38 4.50 -1.44
CA SER A 139 20.72 4.87 -0.99
C SER A 139 21.24 6.20 -1.58
N ALA A 140 20.61 6.72 -2.63
CA ALA A 140 21.00 7.97 -3.28
C ALA A 140 20.35 9.21 -2.65
N ALA A 141 19.45 9.05 -1.67
CA ALA A 141 18.72 10.15 -1.03
C ALA A 141 19.57 10.88 0.03
N VAL A 142 20.88 11.01 -0.20
CA VAL A 142 21.85 11.58 0.73
C VAL A 142 21.49 13.04 1.03
N PRO A 143 21.58 13.49 2.31
CA PRO A 143 21.18 14.84 2.68
C PRO A 143 22.10 15.90 2.04
N PRO A 144 21.56 16.94 1.39
CA PRO A 144 22.39 18.01 0.85
C PRO A 144 23.00 18.87 1.97
N PRO A 145 24.22 19.42 1.80
CA PRO A 145 24.91 20.17 2.86
C PRO A 145 24.08 21.31 3.47
N ARG A 146 23.39 22.07 2.63
CA ARG A 146 22.50 23.16 3.06
C ARG A 146 21.37 22.71 4.00
N MET A 147 20.89 21.47 3.83
CA MET A 147 19.85 20.92 4.71
C MET A 147 20.43 20.58 6.08
N LEU A 148 21.65 20.04 6.14
CA LEU A 148 22.35 19.78 7.40
C LEU A 148 22.63 21.08 8.15
N GLU A 149 23.10 22.12 7.46
CA GLU A 149 23.30 23.46 8.04
C GLU A 149 22.00 24.04 8.62
N ALA A 150 20.89 23.93 7.89
CA ALA A 150 19.59 24.41 8.35
C ALA A 150 19.09 23.62 9.58
N LEU A 151 19.28 22.29 9.61
CA LEU A 151 18.94 21.49 10.78
C LEU A 151 19.79 21.85 11.98
N ASP A 152 21.09 22.09 11.78
CA ASP A 152 22.00 22.51 12.86
C ASP A 152 21.62 23.89 13.41
N GLU A 153 21.26 24.85 12.56
CA GLU A 153 20.75 26.16 13.00
C GLU A 153 19.45 26.01 13.81
N LEU A 154 18.54 25.13 13.37
CA LEU A 154 17.30 24.87 14.08
C LEU A 154 17.52 24.18 15.43
N THR A 155 18.45 23.22 15.54
CA THR A 155 18.71 22.49 16.81
C THR A 155 19.55 23.31 17.79
N ASN A 156 20.32 24.30 17.31
CA ASN A 156 21.09 25.19 18.16
C ASN A 156 20.24 26.23 18.91
N ASP A 157 19.01 26.49 18.46
CA ASP A 157 18.07 27.35 19.19
C ASP A 157 17.42 26.58 20.36
N PRO A 158 17.64 26.99 21.63
CA PRO A 158 17.16 26.25 22.79
C PRO A 158 15.64 26.23 22.95
N ASN A 159 14.91 27.08 22.24
CA ASN A 159 13.45 27.06 22.24
C ASN A 159 12.87 26.10 21.18
N ASN A 160 13.72 25.47 20.36
CA ASN A 160 13.33 24.45 19.39
C ASN A 160 13.56 23.06 19.94
N THR A 161 12.62 22.17 19.62
CA THR A 161 12.77 20.73 19.73
C THR A 161 12.52 20.16 18.35
N THR A 162 13.59 19.71 17.69
CA THR A 162 13.55 19.30 16.29
C THR A 162 13.65 17.79 16.18
N TRP A 163 12.79 17.21 15.34
CA TRP A 163 12.74 15.77 15.08
C TRP A 163 12.70 15.49 13.59
N VAL A 164 13.40 14.43 13.19
CA VAL A 164 13.20 13.76 11.90
C VAL A 164 12.41 12.47 12.14
N VAL A 165 11.27 12.35 11.47
CA VAL A 165 10.37 11.20 11.54
C VAL A 165 10.38 10.53 10.17
N SER A 166 10.90 9.30 10.09
CA SER A 166 11.15 8.65 8.80
C SER A 166 10.77 7.17 8.82
N GLY A 167 10.46 6.66 7.62
CA GLY A 167 10.37 5.22 7.37
C GLY A 167 11.73 4.52 7.30
N ARG A 168 12.83 5.27 7.21
CA ARG A 168 14.19 4.71 7.14
C ARG A 168 14.58 4.01 8.43
N ASP A 169 15.48 3.04 8.28
CA ASP A 169 16.09 2.35 9.41
C ASP A 169 16.98 3.30 10.23
N SER A 170 17.17 2.94 11.50
CA SER A 170 17.94 3.73 12.46
C SER A 170 19.41 3.93 12.04
N THR A 171 20.02 2.93 11.39
CA THR A 171 21.42 2.97 10.96
C THR A 171 21.62 4.00 9.85
N THR A 172 20.71 4.03 8.87
CA THR A 172 20.74 5.01 7.78
C THR A 172 20.59 6.44 8.30
N LEU A 173 19.63 6.68 9.21
CA LEU A 173 19.43 8.00 9.80
C LEU A 173 20.65 8.46 10.61
N GLU A 174 21.25 7.56 11.41
CA GLU A 174 22.47 7.87 12.18
C GLU A 174 23.63 8.22 11.25
N ASN A 175 23.85 7.45 10.18
CA ASN A 175 24.92 7.69 9.22
C ASN A 175 24.77 9.02 8.47
N TRP A 176 23.53 9.43 8.18
CA TRP A 176 23.28 10.61 7.36
C TRP A 176 23.12 11.90 8.17
N LEU A 177 22.52 11.80 9.36
CA LEU A 177 22.10 12.95 10.15
C LEU A 177 22.68 12.96 11.56
N GLY A 178 23.37 11.90 12.00
CA GLY A 178 23.93 11.80 13.36
C GLY A 178 25.03 12.82 13.67
N SER A 179 25.54 13.53 12.66
CA SER A 179 26.42 14.69 12.87
C SER A 179 25.69 15.89 13.49
N VAL A 180 24.38 16.05 13.22
CA VAL A 180 23.57 17.13 13.77
C VAL A 180 23.25 16.84 15.24
N LYS A 181 23.77 17.68 16.13
CA LYS A 181 23.56 17.52 17.58
C LYS A 181 22.17 17.99 17.97
N LYS A 182 21.62 17.40 19.04
CA LYS A 182 20.29 17.71 19.58
C LYS A 182 19.14 17.49 18.58
N LEU A 183 19.33 16.58 17.62
CA LEU A 183 18.29 16.17 16.70
C LEU A 183 17.62 14.89 17.23
N GLY A 184 16.29 14.93 17.37
CA GLY A 184 15.51 13.74 17.69
C GLY A 184 15.25 12.91 16.43
N PHE A 185 15.18 11.59 16.58
CA PHE A 185 14.91 10.68 15.48
C PHE A 185 13.75 9.75 15.81
N SER A 186 12.91 9.53 14.81
CA SER A 186 11.94 8.43 14.77
C SER A 186 12.18 7.65 13.49
N ALA A 187 12.54 6.37 13.63
CA ALA A 187 12.90 5.47 12.54
C ALA A 187 11.87 4.37 12.37
N GLU A 188 11.87 3.73 11.20
CA GLU A 188 10.98 2.61 10.84
C GLU A 188 9.51 2.91 11.17
N HIS A 189 9.04 4.07 10.72
CA HIS A 189 7.66 4.54 10.91
C HIS A 189 7.23 4.61 12.39
N GLY A 190 8.17 4.91 13.29
CA GLY A 190 7.90 5.05 14.72
C GLY A 190 8.25 3.84 15.56
N SER A 191 8.84 2.79 14.99
CA SER A 191 9.26 1.60 15.75
C SER A 191 10.46 1.89 16.66
N PHE A 192 11.32 2.83 16.27
CA PHE A 192 12.46 3.25 17.06
C PHE A 192 12.48 4.75 17.29
N LEU A 193 12.87 5.18 18.49
CA LEU A 193 13.05 6.59 18.85
C LEU A 193 14.44 6.84 19.42
N LYS A 194 15.04 7.97 19.08
CA LYS A 194 16.22 8.52 19.75
C LYS A 194 15.93 9.97 20.13
N ASN A 195 15.95 10.26 21.43
CA ASN A 195 15.64 11.61 21.92
C ASN A 195 16.75 12.60 21.53
N PRO A 196 16.43 13.90 21.33
CA PRO A 196 17.41 14.95 21.05
C PRO A 196 18.63 14.95 21.98
N ASP A 197 18.41 14.76 23.28
CA ASP A 197 19.46 14.75 24.30
C ASP A 197 20.00 13.35 24.62
N GLY A 198 19.56 12.32 23.88
CA GLY A 198 19.85 10.92 24.14
C GLY A 198 20.73 10.30 23.06
N ASP A 199 21.73 9.51 23.49
CA ASP A 199 22.59 8.77 22.56
C ASP A 199 22.06 7.37 22.22
N LYS A 200 20.97 6.93 22.88
CA LYS A 200 20.44 5.57 22.74
C LYS A 200 19.12 5.56 21.98
N TRP A 201 19.03 4.62 21.05
CA TRP A 201 17.78 4.22 20.41
C TRP A 201 16.93 3.40 21.39
N ILE A 202 15.64 3.72 21.42
CA ILE A 202 14.59 3.06 22.19
C ILE A 202 13.74 2.29 21.19
N ASN A 203 13.62 0.98 21.38
CA ASN A 203 12.72 0.16 20.57
C ASN A 203 11.32 0.19 21.18
N LEU A 204 10.36 0.83 20.51
CA LEU A 204 8.97 0.90 20.95
C LEU A 204 8.17 -0.38 20.68
N THR A 205 8.78 -1.34 19.98
CA THR A 205 8.14 -2.57 19.54
C THR A 205 8.69 -3.82 20.25
N GLU A 206 9.50 -3.63 21.30
CA GLU A 206 10.14 -4.73 22.03
C GLU A 206 9.11 -5.72 22.63
N ASP A 207 7.98 -5.21 23.11
CA ASP A 207 6.90 -6.02 23.69
C ASP A 207 5.85 -6.50 22.65
N ILE A 208 6.08 -6.25 21.36
CA ILE A 208 5.15 -6.64 20.28
C ILE A 208 5.59 -7.97 19.70
N ASP A 209 4.66 -8.91 19.55
CA ASP A 209 4.94 -10.15 18.83
C ASP A 209 5.21 -9.85 17.35
N MET A 210 6.41 -10.23 16.89
CA MET A 210 6.91 -10.02 15.53
C MET A 210 6.75 -11.24 14.63
N SER A 211 6.06 -12.30 15.10
CA SER A 211 5.86 -13.55 14.35
C SER A 211 5.24 -13.33 12.95
N TRP A 212 4.35 -12.35 12.82
CA TRP A 212 3.71 -11.93 11.56
C TRP A 212 4.72 -11.53 10.46
N LYS A 213 5.95 -11.14 10.83
CA LYS A 213 6.98 -10.79 9.83
C LYS A 213 7.31 -11.98 8.93
N ASN A 214 7.21 -13.20 9.43
CA ASN A 214 7.46 -14.40 8.63
C ASN A 214 6.40 -14.57 7.53
N ASP A 215 5.12 -14.42 7.88
CA ASP A 215 4.00 -14.51 6.93
C ASP A 215 4.11 -13.43 5.85
N VAL A 216 4.43 -12.19 6.26
CA VAL A 216 4.61 -11.07 5.32
C VAL A 216 5.83 -11.28 4.42
N LEU A 217 6.92 -11.84 4.95
CA LEU A 217 8.13 -12.11 4.17
C LEU A 217 7.85 -13.16 3.09
N GLU A 218 7.07 -14.19 3.38
CA GLU A 218 6.66 -15.19 2.38
C GLU A 218 5.88 -14.54 1.23
N ILE A 219 4.92 -13.66 1.56
CA ILE A 219 4.16 -12.90 0.57
C ILE A 219 5.09 -12.00 -0.26
N PHE A 220 6.02 -11.27 0.37
CA PHE A 220 6.95 -10.41 -0.35
C PHE A 220 7.89 -11.19 -1.27
N THR A 221 8.41 -12.34 -0.84
CA THR A 221 9.23 -13.21 -1.69
C THR A 221 8.42 -13.70 -2.88
N TYR A 222 7.18 -14.16 -2.67
CA TYR A 222 6.30 -14.64 -3.74
C TYR A 222 6.12 -13.60 -4.85
N TYR A 223 5.92 -12.32 -4.50
CA TYR A 223 5.76 -11.24 -5.47
C TYR A 223 7.09 -10.82 -6.10
N THR A 224 8.18 -10.80 -5.33
CA THR A 224 9.52 -10.44 -5.82
C THR A 224 10.02 -11.41 -6.87
N GLU A 225 9.76 -12.72 -6.73
CA GLU A 225 10.11 -13.72 -7.74
C GLU A 225 9.34 -13.57 -9.06
N ARG A 226 8.24 -12.79 -9.05
CA ARG A 226 7.31 -12.62 -10.18
C ARG A 226 7.38 -11.23 -10.84
N THR A 227 8.27 -10.34 -10.37
CA THR A 227 8.47 -8.97 -10.89
C THR A 227 9.92 -8.70 -11.22
#